data_AF-A0A7U9XQD4-F1
#
_entry.id   AF-A0A7U9XQD4-F1
#
_cell.length_a   1.000
_cell.length_b   1.000
_cell.length_c   1.000
_cell.angle_alpha   90.00
_cell.angle_beta   90.00
_cell.angle_gamma   90.00
#
_symmetry.space_group_name_H-M   'P 1'
#
loop_
_entity.id
_entity.type
_entity.pdbx_description
1 polymer ?
#
loop_
_entity_poly.entity_id
_entity_poly.type
_entity_poly.pdbx_seq_one_letter_code
_entity_poly.pdbx_strand_id
1 'polypeptide(L)'
;MTAQQLEKLGNTSFKAASKYGKTASDYLLGVQEMSRSGFYGDKGTAMAEQSLLAQAAGDMSADIANKYILATNAAYKYNGEAEKLNAVLNGQNSITNRNSVAMADMATAMSEAGTVASSYRVSVEDLSAMIGTMESVTKLGGSEVGNGIKAILINLQNVNSSKITDTLNPRRVHSPMLASHLA
;
A
#
# COMPACT_ATOMS: atom_id res chain seq x y z
N MET A 1 -27.51 -18.52 -14.75
CA MET A 1 -28.27 -17.57 -13.90
C MET A 1 -29.67 -17.43 -14.44
N THR A 2 -30.67 -17.30 -13.58
CA THR A 2 -32.06 -16.97 -13.95
C THR A 2 -32.28 -15.46 -14.01
N ALA A 3 -33.40 -15.00 -14.57
CA ALA A 3 -33.77 -13.58 -14.59
C ALA A 3 -33.85 -12.97 -13.18
N GLN A 4 -34.47 -13.67 -12.23
CA GLN A 4 -34.55 -13.26 -10.82
C GLN A 4 -33.15 -13.16 -10.17
N GLN A 5 -32.22 -14.07 -10.52
CA GLN A 5 -30.85 -14.01 -10.03
C GLN A 5 -30.06 -12.82 -10.62
N LEU A 6 -30.29 -12.49 -11.89
CA LEU A 6 -29.69 -11.32 -12.54
C LEU A 6 -30.18 -10.01 -11.91
N GLU A 7 -31.49 -9.89 -11.68
CA GLU A 7 -32.08 -8.72 -11.02
C GLU A 7 -31.54 -8.54 -9.60
N LYS A 8 -31.47 -9.62 -8.82
CA LYS A 8 -30.88 -9.60 -7.47
C LYS A 8 -29.41 -9.17 -7.50
N LEU A 9 -28.62 -9.67 -8.46
CA LEU A 9 -27.22 -9.30 -8.63
C LEU A 9 -27.10 -7.80 -8.95
N GLY A 10 -27.91 -7.30 -9.88
CA GLY A 10 -27.95 -5.88 -10.25
C GLY A 10 -28.26 -4.97 -9.06
N ASN A 11 -29.34 -5.27 -8.33
CA ASN A 11 -29.77 -4.49 -7.16
C ASN A 11 -28.72 -4.51 -6.03
N THR A 12 -28.13 -5.67 -5.76
CA THR A 12 -27.09 -5.80 -4.72
C THR A 12 -25.84 -5.02 -5.10
N SER A 13 -25.40 -5.14 -6.36
CA SER A 13 -24.21 -4.45 -6.88
C SER A 13 -24.40 -2.94 -6.89
N PHE A 14 -25.56 -2.46 -7.34
CA PHE A 14 -25.91 -1.04 -7.31
C PHE A 14 -25.90 -0.49 -5.89
N LYS A 15 -26.53 -1.20 -4.94
CA LYS A 15 -26.57 -0.78 -3.53
C LYS A 15 -25.17 -0.72 -2.91
N ALA A 16 -24.31 -1.72 -3.18
CA ALA A 16 -22.94 -1.73 -2.67
C ALA A 16 -22.10 -0.57 -3.24
N ALA A 17 -22.15 -0.39 -4.56
CA ALA A 17 -21.35 0.63 -5.24
C ALA A 17 -21.79 2.06 -4.92
N SER A 18 -23.09 2.30 -4.79
CA SER A 18 -23.66 3.63 -4.56
C SER A 18 -23.21 4.25 -3.24
N LYS A 19 -22.88 3.43 -2.22
CA LYS A 19 -22.30 3.91 -0.94
C LYS A 19 -20.99 4.69 -1.14
N TYR A 20 -20.25 4.37 -2.21
CA TYR A 20 -18.93 4.91 -2.50
C TYR A 20 -18.95 5.83 -3.74
N GLY A 21 -20.14 6.16 -4.26
CA GLY A 21 -20.27 6.96 -5.49
C GLY A 21 -19.76 6.25 -6.75
N LYS A 22 -19.78 4.90 -6.76
CA LYS A 22 -19.29 4.07 -7.87
C LYS A 22 -20.44 3.35 -8.58
N THR A 23 -20.16 2.81 -9.76
CA THR A 23 -21.16 2.07 -10.55
C THR A 23 -21.25 0.60 -10.13
N ALA A 24 -22.38 -0.04 -10.43
CA ALA A 24 -22.54 -1.48 -10.24
C ALA A 24 -21.47 -2.29 -11.01
N SER A 25 -21.05 -1.80 -12.18
CA SER A 25 -19.98 -2.40 -12.97
C SER A 25 -18.63 -2.32 -12.26
N ASP A 26 -18.29 -1.18 -11.65
CA ASP A 26 -17.05 -1.03 -10.87
C ASP A 26 -16.99 -2.02 -9.70
N TYR A 27 -18.12 -2.19 -9.00
CA TYR A 27 -18.23 -3.18 -7.93
C TYR A 27 -18.02 -4.61 -8.46
N LEU A 28 -18.70 -4.99 -9.54
CA LEU A 28 -18.59 -6.33 -10.11
C LEU A 28 -17.18 -6.63 -10.64
N LEU A 29 -16.50 -5.63 -11.22
CA LEU A 29 -15.10 -5.75 -11.61
C LEU A 29 -14.20 -5.95 -10.38
N GLY A 30 -14.42 -5.19 -9.30
CA GLY A 30 -13.74 -5.41 -8.02
C GLY A 30 -13.95 -6.84 -7.50
N VAL A 31 -15.18 -7.33 -7.47
CA VAL A 31 -15.49 -8.72 -7.06
C VAL A 31 -14.78 -9.74 -7.94
N GLN A 32 -14.72 -9.49 -9.25
CA GLN A 32 -14.00 -10.35 -10.20
C GLN A 32 -12.50 -10.39 -9.89
N GLU A 33 -11.88 -9.25 -9.61
CA GLU A 33 -10.45 -9.17 -9.24
C GLU A 33 -10.15 -9.89 -7.90
N MET A 34 -11.02 -9.72 -6.90
CA MET A 34 -10.88 -10.43 -5.62
C MET A 34 -11.03 -11.95 -5.82
N SER A 35 -11.97 -12.38 -6.67
CA SER A 35 -12.14 -13.79 -7.02
C SER A 35 -10.94 -14.36 -7.75
N ARG A 36 -10.33 -13.62 -8.68
CA ARG A 36 -9.07 -14.03 -9.35
C ARG A 36 -7.92 -14.20 -8.36
N SER A 37 -7.96 -13.44 -7.28
CA SER A 37 -6.97 -13.47 -6.20
C SER A 37 -7.28 -14.49 -5.10
N GLY A 38 -8.29 -15.35 -5.30
CA GLY A 38 -8.64 -16.44 -4.38
C GLY A 38 -9.63 -16.06 -3.27
N PHE A 39 -10.22 -14.87 -3.30
CA PHE A 39 -11.24 -14.44 -2.34
C PHE A 39 -12.64 -14.56 -2.96
N TYR A 40 -13.41 -15.54 -2.49
CA TYR A 40 -14.73 -15.86 -3.00
C TYR A 40 -15.84 -15.50 -1.99
N GLY A 41 -17.08 -15.47 -2.48
CA GLY A 41 -18.26 -15.22 -1.65
C GLY A 41 -18.14 -13.92 -0.86
N ASP A 42 -18.54 -13.96 0.41
CA ASP A 42 -18.61 -12.80 1.28
C ASP A 42 -17.25 -12.10 1.50
N LYS A 43 -16.14 -12.86 1.46
CA LYS A 43 -14.80 -12.25 1.56
C LYS A 43 -14.46 -11.46 0.31
N GLY A 44 -14.71 -12.03 -0.86
CA GLY A 44 -14.46 -11.36 -2.14
C GLY A 44 -15.29 -10.09 -2.30
N THR A 45 -16.56 -10.14 -1.91
CA THR A 45 -17.45 -8.97 -1.96
C THR A 45 -17.07 -7.91 -0.94
N ALA A 46 -16.72 -8.29 0.29
CA ALA A 46 -16.29 -7.35 1.32
C ALA A 46 -14.96 -6.66 0.95
N MET A 47 -14.00 -7.40 0.40
CA MET A 47 -12.74 -6.81 -0.10
C MET A 47 -12.96 -5.91 -1.32
N ALA A 48 -13.90 -6.25 -2.21
CA ALA A 48 -14.27 -5.38 -3.32
C ALA A 48 -14.86 -4.06 -2.81
N GLU A 49 -15.71 -4.08 -1.77
CA GLU A 49 -16.18 -2.86 -1.10
C GLU A 49 -15.01 -2.04 -0.50
N GLN A 50 -13.98 -2.68 0.07
CA GLN A 50 -12.78 -1.97 0.54
C GLN A 50 -12.00 -1.30 -0.60
N SER A 51 -11.92 -1.94 -1.77
CA SER A 51 -11.32 -1.31 -2.95
C SER A 51 -12.13 -0.09 -3.41
N LEU A 52 -13.46 -0.17 -3.45
CA LEU A 52 -14.30 0.99 -3.79
C LEU A 52 -14.13 2.13 -2.78
N LEU A 53 -14.04 1.79 -1.49
CA LEU A 53 -13.75 2.77 -0.44
C LEU A 53 -12.39 3.43 -0.64
N ALA A 54 -11.34 2.66 -0.96
CA ALA A 54 -10.02 3.21 -1.24
C ALA A 54 -10.01 4.14 -2.47
N GLN A 55 -10.78 3.80 -3.51
CA GLN A 55 -10.97 4.70 -4.67
C GLN A 55 -11.69 5.99 -4.29
N ALA A 56 -12.73 5.91 -3.47
CA ALA A 56 -13.55 7.07 -3.11
C ALA A 56 -12.88 7.99 -2.09
N ALA A 57 -12.29 7.41 -1.03
CA ALA A 57 -11.67 8.15 0.06
C ALA A 57 -10.21 8.52 -0.19
N GLY A 58 -9.50 7.75 -1.01
CA GLY A 58 -8.08 7.94 -1.30
C GLY A 58 -7.78 8.47 -2.70
N ASP A 59 -8.80 8.84 -3.48
CA ASP A 59 -8.68 9.29 -4.87
C ASP A 59 -7.83 8.34 -5.74
N MET A 60 -8.01 7.03 -5.52
CA MET A 60 -7.24 5.99 -6.22
C MET A 60 -7.97 5.53 -7.48
N SER A 61 -7.19 5.15 -8.49
CA SER A 61 -7.71 4.32 -9.58
C SER A 61 -8.10 2.93 -9.06
N ALA A 62 -8.99 2.24 -9.78
CA ALA A 62 -9.39 0.89 -9.42
C ALA A 62 -8.20 -0.09 -9.38
N ASP A 63 -7.22 0.07 -10.28
CA ASP A 63 -6.01 -0.75 -10.32
C ASP A 63 -5.16 -0.55 -9.06
N ILE A 64 -4.89 0.71 -8.66
CA ILE A 64 -4.11 1.03 -7.45
C ILE A 64 -4.84 0.50 -6.22
N ALA A 65 -6.15 0.77 -6.09
CA ALA A 65 -6.94 0.32 -4.96
C ALA A 65 -6.96 -1.21 -4.82
N ASN A 66 -7.18 -1.94 -5.91
CA ASN A 66 -7.19 -3.40 -5.90
C ASN A 66 -5.82 -3.96 -5.49
N LYS A 67 -4.73 -3.47 -6.11
CA LYS A 67 -3.36 -3.88 -5.78
C LYS A 67 -3.03 -3.60 -4.32
N TYR A 68 -3.34 -2.41 -3.84
CA TYR A 68 -3.12 -2.00 -2.45
C TYR A 68 -3.85 -2.90 -1.45
N ILE A 69 -5.14 -3.16 -1.66
CA ILE A 69 -5.93 -4.03 -0.79
C ILE A 69 -5.36 -5.45 -0.76
N LEU A 70 -5.04 -6.02 -1.92
CA LEU A 70 -4.50 -7.36 -2.03
C LEU A 70 -3.11 -7.48 -1.42
N ALA A 71 -2.21 -6.53 -1.72
CA ALA A 71 -0.84 -6.51 -1.22
C ALA A 71 -0.81 -6.35 0.30
N THR A 72 -1.59 -5.41 0.84
CA THR A 72 -1.70 -5.18 2.29
C THR A 72 -2.26 -6.41 3.00
N ASN A 73 -3.34 -6.98 2.45
CA ASN A 73 -3.94 -8.20 2.98
C ASN A 73 -2.95 -9.37 3.02
N ALA A 74 -2.17 -9.56 1.97
CA ALA A 74 -1.17 -10.62 1.88
C ALA A 74 0.03 -10.37 2.81
N ALA A 75 0.57 -9.15 2.80
CA ALA A 75 1.72 -8.76 3.61
C ALA A 75 1.47 -8.99 5.10
N TYR A 76 0.30 -8.58 5.60
CA TYR A 76 -0.05 -8.64 7.02
C TYR A 76 -0.97 -9.81 7.38
N LYS A 77 -1.21 -10.73 6.43
CA LYS A 77 -1.99 -11.96 6.62
C LYS A 77 -3.40 -11.72 7.19
N TYR A 78 -4.08 -10.71 6.69
CA TYR A 78 -5.44 -10.36 7.14
C TYR A 78 -6.53 -11.27 6.61
N ASN A 79 -6.21 -12.24 5.73
CA ASN A 79 -7.12 -13.30 5.32
C ASN A 79 -8.49 -12.82 4.77
N GLY A 80 -8.50 -11.65 4.14
CA GLY A 80 -9.67 -10.99 3.58
C GLY A 80 -10.60 -10.37 4.62
N GLU A 81 -10.12 -10.14 5.85
CA GLU A 81 -10.87 -9.44 6.88
C GLU A 81 -11.00 -7.95 6.54
N ALA A 82 -12.17 -7.56 6.02
CA ALA A 82 -12.45 -6.20 5.56
C ALA A 82 -12.28 -5.14 6.65
N GLU A 83 -12.60 -5.46 7.91
CA GLU A 83 -12.44 -4.52 9.04
C GLU A 83 -10.97 -4.15 9.28
N LYS A 84 -10.05 -5.11 9.17
CA LYS A 84 -8.60 -4.85 9.30
C LYS A 84 -8.10 -3.98 8.15
N LEU A 85 -8.53 -4.26 6.92
CA LEU A 85 -8.19 -3.46 5.75
C LEU A 85 -8.73 -2.03 5.86
N ASN A 86 -9.96 -1.86 6.34
CA ASN A 86 -10.55 -0.56 6.61
C ASN A 86 -9.76 0.22 7.68
N ALA A 87 -9.35 -0.46 8.76
CA ALA A 87 -8.54 0.16 9.81
C ALA A 87 -7.21 0.71 9.26
N VAL A 88 -6.52 -0.07 8.41
CA VAL A 88 -5.29 0.38 7.76
C VAL A 88 -5.56 1.56 6.84
N LEU A 89 -6.56 1.47 5.96
CA LEU A 89 -6.93 2.57 5.05
C LEU A 89 -7.22 3.86 5.80
N ASN A 90 -7.99 3.80 6.90
CA ASN A 90 -8.29 4.97 7.72
C ASN A 90 -7.04 5.54 8.42
N GLY A 91 -6.20 4.68 8.97
CA GLY A 91 -4.95 5.08 9.61
C GLY A 91 -4.02 5.79 8.62
N GLN A 92 -3.86 5.20 7.44
CA GLN A 92 -3.06 5.76 6.35
C GLN A 92 -3.63 7.07 5.82
N ASN A 93 -4.95 7.16 5.62
CA ASN A 93 -5.60 8.41 5.20
C ASN A 93 -5.38 9.53 6.24
N SER A 94 -5.38 9.20 7.54
CA SER A 94 -5.03 10.18 8.59
C SER A 94 -3.58 10.64 8.49
N ILE A 95 -2.64 9.72 8.23
CA ILE A 95 -1.22 10.02 8.06
C ILE A 95 -0.98 10.90 6.83
N THR A 96 -1.55 10.55 5.68
CA THR A 96 -1.35 11.27 4.41
C THR A 96 -1.91 12.68 4.49
N ASN A 97 -3.10 12.86 5.06
CA ASN A 97 -3.69 14.18 5.31
C ASN A 97 -2.81 15.04 6.22
N ARG A 98 -2.27 14.49 7.32
CA ARG A 98 -1.36 15.21 8.23
C ARG A 98 -0.05 15.61 7.55
N ASN A 99 0.44 14.78 6.64
CA ASN A 99 1.72 14.96 5.97
C ASN A 99 1.62 15.68 4.61
N SER A 100 0.41 16.04 4.17
CA SER A 100 0.15 16.61 2.83
C SER A 100 0.71 15.73 1.70
N VAL A 101 0.38 14.44 1.76
CA VAL A 101 0.84 13.38 0.86
C VAL A 101 -0.38 12.77 0.14
N ALA A 102 -0.21 12.32 -1.09
CA ALA A 102 -1.29 11.66 -1.82
C ALA A 102 -1.51 10.23 -1.29
N MET A 103 -2.77 9.88 -1.04
CA MET A 103 -3.10 8.53 -0.57
C MET A 103 -2.77 7.44 -1.61
N ALA A 104 -2.81 7.77 -2.90
CA ALA A 104 -2.36 6.89 -3.99
C ALA A 104 -0.85 6.58 -3.93
N ASP A 105 -0.01 7.54 -3.52
CA ASP A 105 1.42 7.32 -3.31
C ASP A 105 1.65 6.39 -2.12
N MET A 106 1.00 6.66 -0.98
CA MET A 106 1.07 5.78 0.18
C MET A 106 0.63 4.33 -0.14
N ALA A 107 -0.44 4.18 -0.89
CA ALA A 107 -0.95 2.88 -1.32
C ALA A 107 0.04 2.15 -2.23
N THR A 108 0.71 2.88 -3.13
CA THR A 108 1.76 2.36 -4.01
C THR A 108 2.97 1.93 -3.19
N ALA A 109 3.47 2.77 -2.30
CA ALA A 109 4.59 2.48 -1.42
C ALA A 109 4.33 1.27 -0.51
N MET A 110 3.12 1.17 0.06
CA MET A 110 2.69 0.02 0.86
C MET A 110 2.67 -1.26 0.03
N SER A 111 2.19 -1.19 -1.21
CA SER A 111 2.19 -2.35 -2.12
C SER A 111 3.60 -2.83 -2.45
N GLU A 112 4.57 -1.92 -2.57
CA GLU A 112 5.98 -2.22 -2.89
C GLU A 112 6.78 -2.74 -1.68
N ALA A 113 6.54 -2.19 -0.49
CA ALA A 113 7.34 -2.45 0.70
C ALA A 113 6.70 -3.44 1.69
N GLY A 114 5.37 -3.61 1.65
CA GLY A 114 4.59 -4.28 2.69
C GLY A 114 5.07 -5.69 3.03
N THR A 115 5.30 -6.54 2.03
CA THR A 115 5.77 -7.92 2.25
C THR A 115 7.16 -7.97 2.87
N VAL A 116 8.08 -7.11 2.43
CA VAL A 116 9.43 -7.05 2.98
C VAL A 116 9.39 -6.54 4.42
N ALA A 117 8.64 -5.46 4.67
CA ALA A 117 8.45 -4.91 6.01
C ALA A 117 7.85 -5.94 6.98
N SER A 118 6.78 -6.63 6.58
CA SER A 118 6.16 -7.64 7.44
C SER A 118 7.06 -8.86 7.67
N SER A 119 7.89 -9.25 6.69
CA SER A 119 8.90 -10.30 6.87
C SER A 119 9.93 -9.96 7.95
N TYR A 120 10.20 -8.67 8.13
CA TYR A 120 11.07 -8.12 9.18
C TYR A 120 10.30 -7.69 10.43
N ARG A 121 9.02 -8.10 10.55
CA ARG A 121 8.14 -7.84 11.70
C ARG A 121 7.86 -6.36 11.96
N VAL A 122 8.02 -5.50 10.95
CA VAL A 122 7.58 -4.11 11.01
C VAL A 122 6.05 -4.11 10.97
N SER A 123 5.41 -3.41 11.92
CA SER A 123 3.96 -3.29 11.97
C SER A 123 3.44 -2.50 10.76
N VAL A 124 2.13 -2.62 10.46
CA VAL A 124 1.55 -1.86 9.35
C VAL A 124 1.50 -0.36 9.69
N GLU A 125 1.33 -0.04 10.96
CA GLU A 125 1.33 1.31 11.49
C GLU A 125 2.70 1.96 11.35
N ASP A 126 3.77 1.25 11.74
CA ASP A 126 5.14 1.75 11.61
C ASP A 126 5.53 1.94 10.15
N LEU A 127 5.21 0.97 9.28
CA LEU A 127 5.47 1.11 7.85
C LEU A 127 4.70 2.30 7.26
N SER A 128 3.43 2.49 7.63
CA SER A 128 2.63 3.61 7.15
C SER A 128 3.19 4.96 7.61
N ALA A 129 3.67 5.05 8.86
CA ALA A 129 4.33 6.25 9.37
C ALA A 129 5.66 6.53 8.66
N MET A 130 6.45 5.48 8.39
CA MET A 130 7.70 5.59 7.61
C MET A 130 7.42 6.13 6.21
N ILE A 131 6.46 5.54 5.48
CA ILE A 131 6.08 5.98 4.13
C ILE A 131 5.66 7.45 4.15
N GLY A 132 4.69 7.81 5.00
CA GLY A 132 4.16 9.17 5.04
C GLY A 132 5.21 10.23 5.41
N THR A 133 6.15 9.88 6.29
CA THR A 133 7.26 10.76 6.65
C THR A 133 8.28 10.90 5.51
N MET A 134 8.62 9.79 4.84
CA MET A 134 9.56 9.83 3.73
C MET A 134 9.00 10.59 2.53
N GLU A 135 7.74 10.35 2.16
CA GLU A 135 7.05 11.09 1.08
C GLU A 135 6.97 12.59 1.43
N SER A 136 6.65 12.93 2.68
CA SER A 136 6.52 14.33 3.08
C SER A 136 7.85 15.10 3.07
N VAL A 137 8.96 14.46 3.43
CA VAL A 137 10.28 15.09 3.48
C VAL A 137 10.97 15.08 2.11
N THR A 138 10.94 13.95 1.40
CA THR A 138 11.68 13.80 0.15
C THR A 138 10.90 14.31 -1.07
N LYS A 139 9.57 14.42 -0.95
CA LYS A 139 8.65 14.75 -2.05
C LYS A 139 8.73 13.77 -3.23
N LEU A 140 9.27 12.58 -3.01
CA LEU A 140 9.29 11.50 -3.99
C LEU A 140 7.93 10.78 -4.03
N GLY A 141 7.65 10.13 -5.15
CA GLY A 141 6.44 9.33 -5.33
C GLY A 141 6.47 8.01 -4.56
N GLY A 142 5.31 7.35 -4.49
CA GLY A 142 5.16 6.14 -3.70
C GLY A 142 6.05 4.97 -4.14
N SER A 143 6.30 4.83 -5.45
CA SER A 143 7.17 3.80 -6.00
C SER A 143 8.62 3.96 -5.52
N GLU A 144 9.17 5.17 -5.57
CA GLU A 144 10.51 5.49 -5.12
C GLU A 144 10.65 5.28 -3.60
N VAL A 145 9.68 5.77 -2.82
CA VAL A 145 9.69 5.63 -1.36
C VAL A 145 9.55 4.16 -0.95
N GLY A 146 8.60 3.42 -1.52
CA GLY A 146 8.42 1.99 -1.24
C GLY A 146 9.66 1.16 -1.56
N ASN A 147 10.30 1.40 -2.71
CA ASN A 147 11.55 0.75 -3.06
C ASN A 147 12.72 1.16 -2.16
N GLY A 148 12.78 2.42 -1.73
CA GLY A 148 13.76 2.92 -0.78
C GLY A 148 13.63 2.23 0.58
N ILE A 149 12.42 2.11 1.13
CA ILE A 149 12.15 1.39 2.38
C ILE A 149 12.54 -0.07 2.26
N LYS A 150 12.14 -0.74 1.18
CA LYS A 150 12.55 -2.13 0.89
C LYS A 150 14.07 -2.28 0.91
N ALA A 151 14.80 -1.38 0.25
CA ALA A 151 16.25 -1.40 0.23
C ALA A 151 16.85 -1.19 1.62
N ILE A 152 16.34 -0.25 2.41
CA ILE A 152 16.81 -0.01 3.80
C ILE A 152 16.64 -1.27 4.64
N LEU A 153 15.45 -1.87 4.64
CA LEU A 153 15.15 -3.05 5.46
C LEU A 153 16.01 -4.26 5.10
N ILE A 154 16.20 -4.53 3.81
CA ILE A 154 17.07 -5.62 3.33
C ILE A 154 18.52 -5.38 3.78
N ASN A 155 19.00 -4.14 3.67
CA ASN A 155 20.38 -3.81 4.01
C ASN A 155 20.64 -3.85 5.53
N LEU A 156 19.69 -3.43 6.37
CA LEU A 156 19.84 -3.47 7.83
C LEU A 156 20.06 -4.89 8.40
N GLN A 157 19.62 -5.93 7.67
CA GLN A 157 19.79 -7.33 8.09
C GLN A 157 21.04 -7.97 7.48
N ASN A 158 21.54 -7.41 6.37
CA ASN A 158 22.78 -7.87 5.75
C ASN A 158 24.02 -7.11 6.28
N VAL A 159 24.16 -7.03 7.61
CA VAL A 159 25.27 -6.29 8.27
C VAL A 159 26.68 -6.81 7.92
N ASN A 160 26.77 -7.98 7.27
CA ASN A 160 28.01 -8.57 6.78
C ASN A 160 28.32 -8.24 5.31
N SER A 161 27.46 -7.46 4.63
CA SER A 161 27.69 -7.04 3.25
C SER A 161 28.88 -6.09 3.18
N SER A 162 29.90 -6.44 2.38
CA SER A 162 31.06 -5.58 2.14
C SER A 162 30.66 -4.17 1.69
N LYS A 163 29.59 -4.06 0.90
CA LYS A 163 29.06 -2.77 0.44
C LYS A 163 28.51 -1.91 1.58
N ILE A 164 27.89 -2.52 2.58
CA ILE A 164 27.34 -1.80 3.75
C ILE A 164 28.46 -1.45 4.72
N THR A 165 29.36 -2.38 5.01
CA THR A 165 30.53 -2.12 5.85
C THR A 165 31.39 -1.00 5.25
N ASP A 166 31.51 -0.92 3.92
CA ASP A 166 32.22 0.15 3.23
C ASP A 166 31.48 1.50 3.29
N THR A 167 30.15 1.48 3.13
CA THR A 167 29.32 2.71 3.18
C THR A 167 29.28 3.32 4.57
N LEU A 168 29.20 2.48 5.60
CA LEU A 168 29.18 2.89 7.01
C LEU A 168 30.58 2.99 7.62
N ASN A 169 31.64 2.75 6.84
CA ASN A 169 33.01 2.87 7.32
C ASN A 169 33.28 4.34 7.69
N PRO A 170 33.58 4.65 8.96
CA PRO A 170 33.78 6.02 9.42
C PRO A 170 34.87 6.76 8.64
N ARG A 171 35.84 6.06 8.05
CA ARG A 171 36.86 6.67 7.17
C ARG A 171 36.30 7.31 5.89
N ARG A 172 35.16 6.83 5.38
CA ARG A 172 34.45 7.41 4.22
C ARG A 172 33.49 8.52 4.63
N VAL A 173 32.87 8.42 5.81
CA VAL A 173 31.93 9.44 6.33
C VAL A 173 32.68 10.69 6.83
N HIS A 174 33.95 10.56 7.21
CA HIS A 174 34.83 11.65 7.66
C HIS A 174 35.87 12.10 6.61
N SER A 175 35.66 11.88 5.31
CA SER A 175 36.46 12.57 4.28
C SER A 175 35.75 13.84 3.84
N PRO A 176 35.90 15.00 4.54
CA PRO A 176 35.57 16.26 3.94
C PRO A 176 36.53 16.50 2.78
N MET A 177 36.05 17.24 1.78
CA MET A 177 36.84 17.78 0.68
C MET A 177 38.22 18.28 1.14
N LEU A 178 39.27 17.51 0.89
CA LEU A 178 40.65 17.98 0.90
C LEU A 178 41.27 17.60 -0.44
N ALA A 179 40.75 18.24 -1.49
CA ALA A 179 41.43 18.31 -2.78
C ALA A 179 41.03 19.63 -3.47
N SER A 180 41.65 20.72 -3.04
CA SER A 180 42.17 21.79 -3.93
C SER A 180 42.51 23.01 -3.10
N HIS A 181 43.77 23.08 -2.68
CA HIS A 181 44.62 24.27 -2.69
C HIS A 181 45.81 23.94 -1.80
N LEU A 182 46.97 23.72 -2.41
CA LEU A 182 48.26 24.23 -1.96
C LEU A 182 49.34 23.81 -2.97
N ALA A 183 49.87 24.85 -3.62
CA ALA A 183 51.13 25.00 -4.34
C ALA A 183 51.42 24.07 -5.54
#